data_AF-A0A517V9D8-F1
#
_entry.id   AF-A0A517V9D8-F1
#
_cell.length_a   1.000
_cell.length_b   1.000
_cell.length_c   1.000
_cell.angle_alpha   90.00
_cell.angle_beta   90.00
_cell.angle_gamma   90.00
#
_symmetry.space_group_name_H-M   'P 1'
#
loop_
_entity.id
_entity.type
_entity.pdbx_description
1 polymer ?
#
loop_
_entity_poly.entity_id
_entity_poly.type
_entity_poly.pdbx_seq_one_letter_code
_entity_poly.pdbx_strand_id
1 'polypeptide(L)'
;MLRRLLRHLLIALLCGFAVFLILIVAAWYNLRGEWNMCRNQDQTRLYGLRSLRTQIVDYHEAHGVLPADLAEIPGAKAMLQQPGEPLLDSWGNPFQYRRQGETFELFSYGRDGQLGGIGLNADLYHDQRNRKLARPTFQQFFLTNDESEVARNSFLSAGLMAGCLVVFFTLLSLRDTSKAGDKMTAGRYIWFALVVIVISSVVGVFLLPVHIPNGH
;
A
#
# COMPACT_ATOMS: atom_id res chain seq x y z
N MET A 1 -32.84 -25.96 19.14
CA MET A 1 -32.52 -25.50 17.76
C MET A 1 -31.67 -24.24 17.74
N LEU A 2 -32.06 -23.16 18.44
CA LEU A 2 -31.37 -21.86 18.45
C LEU A 2 -29.88 -21.92 18.84
N ARG A 3 -29.51 -22.58 19.95
CA ARG A 3 -28.10 -22.73 20.39
C ARG A 3 -27.19 -23.43 19.37
N ARG A 4 -27.75 -24.23 18.47
CA ARG A 4 -26.99 -24.91 17.41
C ARG A 4 -26.72 -23.93 16.27
N LEU A 5 -27.75 -23.22 15.82
CA LEU A 5 -27.65 -22.19 14.78
C LEU A 5 -26.67 -21.08 15.19
N LEU A 6 -26.73 -20.63 16.44
CA LEU A 6 -25.81 -19.62 16.97
C LEU A 6 -24.35 -20.09 16.93
N ARG A 7 -24.08 -21.35 17.26
CA ARG A 7 -22.73 -21.94 17.16
C ARG A 7 -22.24 -22.01 15.72
N HIS A 8 -23.09 -22.43 14.79
CA HIS A 8 -22.75 -22.48 13.37
C HIS A 8 -22.46 -21.08 12.80
N LEU A 9 -23.29 -20.10 13.15
CA LEU A 9 -23.07 -18.70 12.78
C LEU A 9 -21.75 -18.17 13.33
N LEU A 10 -21.47 -18.40 14.61
CA LEU A 10 -20.22 -17.95 15.23
C LEU A 10 -19.00 -18.58 14.56
N ILE A 11 -19.02 -19.88 14.28
CA ILE A 11 -17.92 -20.56 13.57
C ILE A 11 -17.74 -19.98 12.16
N ALA A 12 -18.83 -19.79 11.42
CA ALA A 12 -18.81 -19.22 10.08
C ALA A 12 -18.22 -17.81 10.08
N LEU A 13 -18.66 -16.94 11.00
CA LEU A 13 -18.15 -15.58 11.17
C LEU A 13 -16.67 -15.57 11.52
N LEU A 14 -16.22 -16.45 12.42
CA LEU A 14 -14.80 -16.58 12.75
C LEU A 14 -13.96 -17.01 11.55
N CYS A 15 -14.43 -17.98 10.75
CA CYS A 15 -13.73 -18.41 9.55
C CYS A 15 -13.64 -17.28 8.50
N GLY A 16 -14.76 -16.60 8.24
CA GLY A 16 -14.79 -15.49 7.30
C GLY A 16 -13.92 -14.32 7.74
N PHE A 17 -13.94 -13.98 9.03
CA PHE A 17 -13.09 -12.92 9.59
C PHE A 17 -11.61 -13.29 9.55
N ALA A 18 -11.25 -14.55 9.84
CA ALA A 18 -9.87 -15.01 9.73
C ALA A 18 -9.35 -14.92 8.30
N VAL A 19 -10.14 -15.37 7.30
CA VAL A 19 -9.79 -15.25 5.89
C VAL A 19 -9.65 -13.79 5.47
N PHE A 20 -10.59 -12.92 5.88
CA PHE A 20 -10.49 -11.48 5.65
C PHE A 20 -9.15 -10.93 6.15
N LEU A 21 -8.79 -11.18 7.41
CA LEU A 21 -7.52 -10.69 7.99
C LEU A 21 -6.29 -11.23 7.25
N ILE A 22 -6.28 -12.51 6.89
CA ILE A 22 -5.17 -13.12 6.14
C ILE A 22 -4.98 -12.42 4.79
N LEU A 23 -6.08 -12.19 4.07
CA LEU A 23 -6.02 -11.53 2.76
C LEU A 23 -5.60 -10.06 2.87
N ILE A 24 -6.03 -9.33 3.90
CA ILE A 24 -5.59 -7.95 4.13
C ILE A 24 -4.08 -7.88 4.45
N VAL A 25 -3.59 -8.78 5.31
CA VAL A 25 -2.15 -8.84 5.63
C VAL A 25 -1.34 -9.25 4.39
N ALA A 26 -1.83 -10.22 3.61
CA ALA A 26 -1.20 -10.64 2.37
C ALA A 26 -1.17 -9.51 1.33
N ALA A 27 -2.27 -8.78 1.14
CA ALA A 27 -2.34 -7.64 0.25
C ALA A 27 -1.34 -6.56 0.67
N TRP A 28 -1.31 -6.18 1.96
CA TRP A 28 -0.32 -5.24 2.47
C TRP A 28 1.12 -5.71 2.21
N TYR A 29 1.45 -6.95 2.56
CA TYR A 29 2.82 -7.45 2.45
C TYR A 29 3.33 -7.44 1.00
N ASN A 30 2.48 -7.88 0.07
CA ASN A 30 2.83 -8.02 -1.34
C ASN A 30 2.79 -6.68 -2.09
N LEU A 31 1.87 -5.77 -1.76
CA LEU A 31 1.59 -4.61 -2.60
C LEU A 31 2.15 -3.28 -2.07
N ARG A 32 2.57 -3.20 -0.80
CA ARG A 32 3.12 -1.96 -0.19
C ARG A 32 4.39 -1.40 -0.84
N GLY A 33 4.96 -2.06 -1.85
CA GLY A 33 6.09 -1.55 -2.62
C GLY A 33 5.82 -1.48 -4.12
N GLU A 34 4.60 -1.84 -4.54
CA GLU A 34 4.18 -1.83 -5.93
C GLU A 34 3.79 -0.42 -6.37
N TRP A 35 3.91 -0.19 -7.67
CA TRP A 35 3.57 1.09 -8.29
C TRP A 35 2.07 1.32 -8.20
N ASN A 36 1.66 2.58 -8.12
CA ASN A 36 0.28 3.05 -7.93
C ASN A 36 -0.35 2.69 -6.58
N MET A 37 0.34 1.95 -5.71
CA MET A 37 -0.14 1.74 -4.35
C MET A 37 -0.15 3.04 -3.56
N CYS A 38 0.84 3.91 -3.78
CA CYS A 38 1.02 5.19 -3.11
C CYS A 38 1.24 6.29 -4.14
N ARG A 39 0.15 6.77 -4.75
CA ARG A 39 0.18 7.69 -5.89
C ARG A 39 1.02 8.94 -5.63
N ASN A 40 0.86 9.60 -4.48
CA ASN A 40 1.64 10.81 -4.15
C ASN A 40 3.13 10.52 -3.99
N GLN A 41 3.50 9.40 -3.35
CA GLN A 41 4.90 8.97 -3.26
C GLN A 41 5.50 8.64 -4.63
N ASP A 42 4.73 7.93 -5.46
CA ASP A 42 5.17 7.54 -6.80
C ASP A 42 5.30 8.77 -7.71
N GLN A 43 4.35 9.71 -7.68
CA GLN A 43 4.43 10.96 -8.42
C GLN A 43 5.63 11.80 -8.01
N THR A 44 5.83 11.98 -6.69
CA THR A 44 6.98 12.71 -6.14
C THR A 44 8.31 12.09 -6.61
N ARG A 45 8.43 10.76 -6.60
CA ARG A 45 9.65 10.08 -7.06
C ARG A 45 9.85 10.13 -8.57
N LEU A 46 8.83 9.74 -9.32
CA LEU A 46 8.94 9.47 -10.75
C LEU A 46 8.94 10.76 -11.58
N TYR A 47 8.12 11.73 -11.20
CA TYR A 47 7.98 12.99 -11.94
C TYR A 47 8.72 14.13 -11.26
N GLY A 48 8.70 14.21 -9.93
CA GLY A 48 9.42 15.27 -9.20
C GLY A 48 10.93 15.03 -9.18
N LEU A 49 11.39 14.12 -8.32
CA LEU A 49 12.81 13.89 -8.03
C LEU A 49 13.63 13.47 -9.26
N ARG A 50 13.09 12.59 -10.11
CA ARG A 50 13.81 12.18 -11.34
C ARG A 50 13.93 13.31 -12.34
N SER A 51 12.87 14.08 -12.58
CA SER A 51 12.91 15.22 -13.51
C SER A 51 13.92 16.27 -13.03
N LEU A 52 13.83 16.66 -11.76
CA LEU A 52 14.75 17.64 -11.17
C LEU A 52 16.20 17.17 -11.21
N ARG A 53 16.45 15.90 -10.92
CA ARG A 53 17.80 15.32 -11.08
C ARG A 53 18.33 15.50 -12.50
N THR A 54 17.54 15.16 -13.52
CA THR A 54 17.95 15.33 -14.91
C THR A 54 18.31 16.78 -15.20
N GLN A 55 17.46 17.72 -14.79
CA GLN A 55 17.70 19.14 -15.04
C GLN A 55 18.92 19.71 -14.28
N ILE A 56 19.21 19.21 -13.06
CA ILE A 56 20.43 19.56 -12.33
C ILE A 56 21.67 19.07 -13.08
N VAL A 57 21.62 17.84 -13.61
CA VAL A 57 22.72 17.26 -14.40
C VAL A 57 22.91 18.05 -15.69
N ASP A 58 21.85 18.33 -16.43
CA ASP A 58 21.92 19.12 -17.68
C ASP A 58 22.47 20.53 -17.41
N TYR A 59 22.07 21.16 -16.30
CA TYR A 59 22.61 22.45 -15.88
C TYR A 59 24.12 22.38 -15.63
N HIS A 60 24.56 21.35 -14.90
CA HIS A 60 25.97 21.12 -14.60
C HIS A 60 26.80 20.88 -15.86
N GLU A 61 26.29 20.09 -16.81
CA GLU A 61 26.97 19.85 -18.09
C GLU A 61 27.10 21.14 -18.92
N ALA A 62 26.08 22.00 -18.91
CA ALA A 62 26.09 23.25 -19.67
C ALA A 62 26.97 24.35 -19.05
N HIS A 63 27.03 24.45 -17.72
CA HIS A 63 27.71 25.55 -17.03
C HIS A 63 29.03 25.13 -16.36
N GLY A 64 29.32 23.84 -16.29
CA GLY A 64 30.49 23.28 -15.59
C GLY A 64 30.43 23.40 -14.06
N VAL A 65 29.28 23.82 -13.50
CA VAL A 65 29.06 23.98 -12.05
C VAL A 65 27.65 23.56 -11.65
N LEU A 66 27.50 22.96 -10.47
CA LEU A 66 26.19 22.62 -9.92
C LEU A 66 25.44 23.91 -9.52
N PRO A 67 24.11 23.98 -9.75
CA PRO A 67 23.32 25.15 -9.38
C PRO A 67 23.40 25.39 -7.88
N ALA A 68 23.42 26.66 -7.46
CA ALA A 68 23.41 27.02 -6.05
C ALA A 68 22.04 26.77 -5.42
N ASP A 69 20.99 26.95 -6.21
CA ASP A 69 19.59 26.74 -5.84
C ASP A 69 18.78 26.16 -7.00
N LEU A 70 17.70 25.42 -6.71
CA LEU A 70 16.82 24.87 -7.74
C LEU A 70 16.16 25.94 -8.61
N ALA A 71 15.97 27.16 -8.09
CA ALA A 71 15.43 28.28 -8.83
C ALA A 71 16.34 28.79 -9.96
N GLU A 72 17.63 28.40 -10.00
CA GLU A 72 18.54 28.78 -11.08
C GLU A 72 18.30 27.97 -12.37
N ILE A 73 17.65 26.81 -12.25
CA ILE A 73 17.45 25.87 -13.34
C ILE A 73 16.27 26.34 -14.22
N PRO A 74 16.47 26.61 -15.52
CA PRO A 74 15.38 27.10 -16.39
C PRO A 74 14.20 26.13 -16.50
N GLY A 75 14.46 24.82 -16.56
CA GLY A 75 13.41 23.80 -16.59
C GLY A 75 12.59 23.76 -15.29
N ALA A 76 13.22 24.05 -14.14
CA ALA A 76 12.56 24.09 -12.86
C ALA A 76 11.60 25.28 -12.79
N LYS A 77 12.02 26.43 -13.33
CA LYS A 77 11.15 27.62 -13.42
C LYS A 77 9.87 27.37 -14.20
N ALA A 78 9.90 26.51 -15.23
CA ALA A 78 8.69 26.14 -15.97
C ALA A 78 7.74 25.24 -15.17
N MET A 79 8.26 24.52 -14.16
CA MET A 79 7.45 23.72 -13.23
C MET A 79 6.90 24.54 -12.06
N LEU A 80 7.46 25.72 -11.79
CA LEU A 80 6.95 26.66 -10.80
C LEU A 80 5.66 27.31 -11.29
N GLN A 81 4.65 27.36 -10.43
CA GLN A 81 3.40 28.06 -10.75
C GLN A 81 3.62 29.58 -10.78
N GLN A 82 4.50 30.12 -9.93
CA GLN A 82 4.91 31.52 -9.94
C GLN A 82 6.43 31.70 -9.80
N PRO A 83 7.02 32.76 -10.39
CA PRO A 83 8.42 33.09 -10.21
C PRO A 83 8.77 33.32 -8.73
N GLY A 84 9.76 32.60 -8.22
CA GLY A 84 10.22 32.73 -6.83
C GLY A 84 9.51 31.81 -5.83
N GLU A 85 8.52 31.03 -6.26
CA GLU A 85 7.98 29.96 -5.43
C GLU A 85 8.93 28.75 -5.38
N PRO A 86 8.91 27.95 -4.30
CA PRO A 86 9.63 26.69 -4.25
C PRO A 86 8.95 25.62 -5.10
N LEU A 87 9.75 24.69 -5.64
CA LEU A 87 9.21 23.47 -6.26
C LEU A 87 8.66 22.55 -5.19
N LEU A 88 7.38 22.20 -5.31
CA LEU A 88 6.66 21.41 -4.33
C LEU A 88 6.53 19.94 -4.75
N ASP A 89 6.54 19.05 -3.78
CA ASP A 89 6.19 17.65 -3.94
C ASP A 89 4.65 17.44 -3.96
N SER A 90 4.21 16.18 -4.04
CA SER A 90 2.78 15.85 -4.10
C SER A 90 1.98 16.25 -2.86
N TRP A 91 2.63 16.59 -1.74
CA TRP A 91 1.98 17.07 -0.51
C TRP A 91 2.09 18.59 -0.34
N GLY A 92 2.68 19.30 -1.30
CA GLY A 92 2.91 20.73 -1.21
C GLY A 92 4.14 21.11 -0.38
N ASN A 93 5.03 20.15 -0.05
CA ASN A 93 6.26 20.44 0.66
C ASN A 93 7.39 20.79 -0.33
N PRO A 94 8.24 21.79 -0.05
CA PRO A 94 9.39 22.10 -0.90
C PRO A 94 10.36 20.92 -1.03
N PHE A 95 10.82 20.65 -2.25
CA PHE A 95 11.96 19.76 -2.46
C PHE A 95 13.21 20.31 -1.79
N GLN A 96 14.01 19.41 -1.23
CA GLN A 96 15.26 19.72 -0.55
C GLN A 96 16.41 19.44 -1.49
N TYR A 97 17.27 20.44 -1.69
CA TYR A 97 18.48 20.35 -2.49
C TYR A 97 19.68 20.82 -1.68
N ARG A 98 20.77 20.06 -1.70
CA ARG A 98 22.02 20.42 -1.03
C ARG A 98 23.21 20.03 -1.88
N ARG A 99 24.04 21.01 -2.23
CA ARG A 99 25.33 20.78 -2.88
C ARG A 99 26.38 20.29 -1.87
N GLN A 100 27.18 19.31 -2.27
CA GLN A 100 28.29 18.73 -1.52
C GLN A 100 29.50 18.60 -2.47
N GLY A 101 30.22 19.69 -2.68
CA GLY A 101 31.29 19.77 -3.68
C GLY A 101 30.73 19.53 -5.09
N GLU A 102 31.27 18.52 -5.77
CA GLU A 102 30.85 18.05 -7.12
C GLU A 102 29.62 17.13 -7.10
N THR A 103 29.06 16.86 -5.92
CA THR A 103 27.87 16.02 -5.77
C THR A 103 26.72 16.82 -5.17
N PHE A 104 25.51 16.26 -5.23
CA PHE A 104 24.35 16.87 -4.60
C PHE A 104 23.42 15.83 -3.99
N GLU A 105 22.63 16.30 -3.05
CA GLU A 105 21.53 15.57 -2.44
C GLU A 105 20.21 16.23 -2.85
N LEU A 106 19.25 15.40 -3.26
CA LEU A 106 17.93 15.82 -3.69
C LEU A 106 16.88 14.86 -3.12
N PHE A 107 15.94 15.38 -2.34
CA PHE A 107 14.93 14.59 -1.66
C PHE A 107 13.68 15.40 -1.30
N SER A 108 12.63 14.70 -0.88
CA SER A 108 11.42 15.25 -0.26
C SER A 108 11.28 14.67 1.14
N TYR A 109 10.73 15.44 2.08
CA TYR A 109 10.45 14.98 3.44
C TYR A 109 9.25 14.02 3.52
N GLY A 110 8.60 13.71 2.39
CA GLY A 110 7.41 12.87 2.38
C GLY A 110 6.19 13.58 2.96
N ARG A 111 5.19 12.79 3.35
CA ARG A 111 3.85 13.28 3.69
C ARG A 111 3.81 14.23 4.90
N ASP A 112 4.65 14.02 5.91
CA ASP A 112 4.62 14.80 7.14
C ASP A 112 5.52 16.04 7.10
N GLY A 113 6.29 16.23 6.03
CA GLY A 113 7.15 17.40 5.86
C GLY A 113 8.32 17.44 6.86
N GLN A 114 8.66 16.33 7.52
CA GLN A 114 9.73 16.27 8.51
C GLN A 114 10.87 15.35 8.06
N LEU A 115 12.10 15.66 8.50
CA LEU A 115 13.25 14.81 8.22
C LEU A 115 13.12 13.45 8.91
N GLY A 116 13.29 12.37 8.14
CA GLY A 116 13.31 11.01 8.63
C GLY A 116 12.00 10.26 8.37
N GLY A 117 11.42 9.68 9.42
CA GLY A 117 10.12 8.99 9.37
C GLY A 117 10.10 7.59 8.72
N ILE A 118 8.89 7.00 8.67
CA ILE A 118 8.63 5.67 8.09
C ILE A 118 7.32 5.62 7.29
N GLY A 119 7.30 4.73 6.31
CA GLY A 119 6.22 4.55 5.35
C GLY A 119 5.93 5.82 4.57
N LEU A 120 4.69 6.29 4.61
CA LEU A 120 4.29 7.51 3.90
C LEU A 120 5.02 8.77 4.38
N ASN A 121 5.52 8.73 5.61
CA ASN A 121 6.25 9.81 6.27
C ASN A 121 7.78 9.68 6.09
N ALA A 122 8.25 8.69 5.34
CA ALA A 122 9.69 8.56 5.13
C ALA A 122 10.18 9.55 4.08
N ASP A 123 11.37 10.09 4.29
CA ASP A 123 12.10 10.84 3.26
C ASP A 123 12.18 10.06 1.93
N LEU A 124 11.96 10.77 0.83
CA LEU A 124 11.99 10.24 -0.53
C LEU A 124 13.21 10.78 -1.27
N TYR A 125 14.09 9.87 -1.69
CA TYR A 125 15.26 10.19 -2.49
C TYR A 125 15.06 9.72 -3.93
N HIS A 126 15.81 10.32 -4.85
CA HIS A 126 15.80 9.93 -6.26
C HIS A 126 16.41 8.53 -6.49
N ASP A 127 17.29 8.08 -5.60
CA ASP A 127 17.95 6.77 -5.68
C ASP A 127 17.26 5.72 -4.78
N GLN A 128 17.91 4.58 -4.56
CA GLN A 128 17.31 3.49 -3.79
C GLN A 128 17.42 3.65 -2.27
N ARG A 129 18.10 4.69 -1.77
CA ARG A 129 18.20 4.93 -0.33
C ARG A 129 16.80 5.21 0.23
N ASN A 130 16.52 4.69 1.42
CA ASN A 130 15.22 4.73 2.08
C ASN A 130 14.03 4.11 1.33
N ARG A 131 14.20 3.46 0.17
CA ARG A 131 13.07 2.84 -0.55
C ARG A 131 12.32 1.80 0.27
N LYS A 132 13.01 1.07 1.15
CA LYS A 132 12.39 0.11 2.09
C LYS A 132 11.65 0.81 3.23
N LEU A 133 12.22 1.88 3.77
CA LEU A 133 11.62 2.65 4.87
C LEU A 133 10.35 3.37 4.41
N ALA A 134 10.32 3.82 3.16
CA ALA A 134 9.17 4.51 2.58
C ALA A 134 7.97 3.62 2.22
N ARG A 135 8.05 2.30 2.43
CA ARG A 135 6.91 1.40 2.21
C ARG A 135 5.88 1.60 3.32
N PRO A 136 4.59 1.81 3.02
CA PRO A 136 3.57 2.01 4.03
C PRO A 136 3.61 0.95 5.12
N THR A 137 3.53 1.41 6.37
CA THR A 137 3.33 0.53 7.52
C THR A 137 1.96 -0.14 7.42
N PHE A 138 1.75 -1.24 8.14
CA PHE A 138 0.44 -1.89 8.17
C PHE A 138 -0.64 -0.94 8.69
N GLN A 139 -0.31 -0.12 9.68
CA GLN A 139 -1.21 0.88 10.23
C GLN A 139 -1.59 1.93 9.19
N GLN A 140 -0.63 2.49 8.44
CA GLN A 140 -0.92 3.43 7.35
C GLN A 140 -1.77 2.76 6.26
N PHE A 141 -1.41 1.53 5.86
CA PHE A 141 -2.17 0.77 4.89
C PHE A 141 -3.63 0.59 5.31
N PHE A 142 -3.89 0.29 6.59
CA PHE A 142 -5.24 -0.01 7.08
C PHE A 142 -6.05 1.22 7.56
N LEU A 143 -5.41 2.31 7.99
CA LEU A 143 -6.10 3.49 8.55
C LEU A 143 -6.15 4.72 7.63
N THR A 144 -5.21 4.93 6.70
CA THR A 144 -5.26 6.03 5.71
C THR A 144 -6.40 5.94 4.68
N ASN A 145 -7.44 6.77 4.85
CA ASN A 145 -8.64 6.78 3.99
C ASN A 145 -8.46 7.50 2.65
N ASP A 146 -7.30 8.10 2.39
CA ASP A 146 -7.01 8.82 1.15
C ASP A 146 -6.41 7.88 0.10
N GLU A 147 -7.09 7.72 -1.04
CA GLU A 147 -6.64 6.85 -2.13
C GLU A 147 -5.39 7.38 -2.84
N SER A 148 -5.11 8.68 -2.76
CA SER A 148 -3.86 9.25 -3.28
C SER A 148 -2.64 8.85 -2.44
N GLU A 149 -2.86 8.52 -1.16
CA GLU A 149 -1.84 8.02 -0.24
C GLU A 149 -1.70 6.51 -0.27
N VAL A 150 -2.84 5.79 -0.23
CA VAL A 150 -2.87 4.32 -0.22
C VAL A 150 -4.10 3.82 -0.98
N ALA A 151 -3.90 3.22 -2.15
CA ALA A 151 -4.93 2.61 -2.97
C ALA A 151 -5.43 1.26 -2.40
N ARG A 152 -6.04 1.27 -1.20
CA ARG A 152 -6.43 0.03 -0.49
C ARG A 152 -7.85 -0.47 -0.74
N ASN A 153 -8.74 0.39 -1.22
CA ASN A 153 -10.18 0.18 -1.11
C ASN A 153 -10.65 -1.06 -1.90
N SER A 154 -10.04 -1.31 -3.05
CA SER A 154 -10.26 -2.53 -3.84
C SER A 154 -9.87 -3.79 -3.07
N PHE A 155 -8.76 -3.76 -2.31
CA PHE A 155 -8.30 -4.91 -1.51
C PHE A 155 -9.17 -5.14 -0.27
N LEU A 156 -9.60 -4.06 0.40
CA LEU A 156 -10.55 -4.15 1.51
C LEU A 156 -11.88 -4.77 1.05
N SER A 157 -12.40 -4.31 -0.08
CA SER A 157 -13.63 -4.82 -0.69
C SER A 157 -13.49 -6.29 -1.09
N ALA A 158 -12.41 -6.66 -1.78
CA ALA A 158 -12.15 -8.04 -2.18
C ALA A 158 -12.01 -8.98 -0.97
N GLY A 159 -11.27 -8.57 0.06
CA GLY A 159 -11.12 -9.31 1.30
C GLY A 159 -12.48 -9.52 2.00
N LEU A 160 -13.31 -8.47 2.06
CA LEU A 160 -14.62 -8.52 2.69
C LEU A 160 -15.57 -9.47 1.94
N MET A 161 -15.59 -9.39 0.61
CA MET A 161 -16.37 -10.30 -0.24
C MET A 161 -15.93 -11.74 -0.05
N ALA A 162 -14.63 -12.02 -0.03
CA ALA A 162 -14.08 -13.35 0.23
C ALA A 162 -14.49 -13.87 1.63
N GLY A 163 -14.39 -13.02 2.66
CA GLY A 163 -14.83 -13.34 4.02
C GLY A 163 -16.32 -13.70 4.07
N CYS A 164 -17.19 -12.87 3.48
CA CYS A 164 -18.63 -13.12 3.40
C CYS A 164 -18.96 -14.43 2.66
N LEU A 165 -18.24 -14.72 1.58
CA LEU A 165 -18.38 -15.95 0.82
C LEU A 165 -18.01 -17.18 1.69
N VAL A 166 -16.92 -17.10 2.45
CA VAL A 166 -16.52 -18.15 3.41
C VAL A 166 -17.57 -18.34 4.51
N VAL A 167 -18.16 -17.25 5.05
CA VAL A 167 -19.28 -17.34 6.01
C VAL A 167 -20.43 -18.14 5.38
N PHE A 168 -20.84 -17.77 4.17
CA PHE A 168 -21.94 -18.41 3.46
C PHE A 168 -21.68 -19.90 3.20
N PHE A 169 -20.53 -20.26 2.63
CA PHE A 169 -20.17 -21.66 2.36
C PHE A 169 -20.02 -22.49 3.64
N THR A 170 -19.49 -21.91 4.71
CA THR A 170 -19.39 -22.58 6.01
C THR A 170 -20.77 -22.88 6.58
N LEU A 171 -21.71 -21.92 6.50
CA LEU A 171 -23.08 -22.12 6.95
C LEU A 171 -23.80 -23.23 6.17
N LEU A 172 -23.63 -23.27 4.84
CA LEU A 172 -24.20 -24.34 4.01
C LEU A 172 -23.62 -25.71 4.38
N SER A 173 -22.30 -25.80 4.50
CA SER A 173 -21.61 -27.04 4.86
C SER A 173 -22.02 -27.57 6.23
N LEU A 174 -22.13 -26.69 7.23
CA LEU A 174 -22.57 -27.05 8.58
C LEU A 174 -24.06 -27.38 8.66
N ARG A 175 -24.88 -26.82 7.76
CA ARG A 175 -26.29 -27.18 7.63
C ARG A 175 -26.44 -28.59 7.07
N ASP A 176 -25.64 -28.99 6.10
CA ASP A 176 -25.78 -30.32 5.48
C ASP A 176 -25.28 -31.44 6.40
N THR A 177 -24.17 -31.23 7.11
CA THR A 177 -23.74 -32.16 8.18
C THR A 177 -24.80 -32.31 9.27
N SER A 178 -25.60 -31.26 9.50
CA SER A 178 -26.69 -31.31 10.48
C SER A 178 -27.84 -32.24 10.10
N LYS A 179 -28.13 -32.36 8.80
CA LYS A 179 -29.18 -33.23 8.25
C LYS A 179 -28.76 -34.69 8.24
N ALA A 180 -27.46 -34.96 8.07
CA ALA A 180 -26.91 -36.32 8.04
C ALA A 180 -26.95 -37.07 9.39
N GLY A 181 -27.49 -36.45 10.45
CA GLY A 181 -27.60 -37.07 11.78
C GLY A 181 -26.27 -37.20 12.54
N ASP A 182 -25.15 -36.83 11.93
CA ASP A 182 -23.83 -37.03 12.51
C ASP A 182 -23.53 -35.97 13.59
N LYS A 183 -23.24 -36.41 14.82
CA LYS A 183 -22.92 -35.49 15.93
C LYS A 183 -21.49 -34.99 15.75
N MET A 184 -21.34 -33.77 15.24
CA MET A 184 -20.03 -33.13 15.19
C MET A 184 -19.48 -32.88 16.60
N THR A 185 -18.32 -33.47 16.89
CA THR A 185 -17.52 -33.19 18.08
C THR A 185 -16.79 -31.86 17.93
N ALA A 186 -16.34 -31.27 19.04
CA ALA A 186 -15.57 -30.00 19.02
C ALA A 186 -14.31 -30.11 18.14
N GLY A 187 -13.58 -31.23 18.22
CA GLY A 187 -12.40 -31.47 17.37
C GLY A 187 -12.71 -31.47 15.87
N ARG A 188 -13.86 -32.03 15.46
CA ARG A 188 -14.28 -32.00 14.05
C ARG A 188 -14.61 -30.59 13.57
N TYR A 189 -15.18 -29.73 14.43
CA TYR A 189 -15.41 -28.32 14.08
C TYR A 189 -14.11 -27.54 13.92
N ILE A 190 -13.14 -27.74 14.83
CA ILE A 190 -11.83 -27.09 14.76
C ILE A 190 -11.12 -27.51 13.47
N TRP A 191 -11.08 -28.81 13.18
CA TRP A 191 -10.47 -29.33 11.95
C TRP A 191 -11.14 -28.76 10.70
N PHE A 192 -12.47 -28.78 10.65
CA PHE A 192 -13.23 -28.21 9.53
C PHE A 192 -12.89 -26.73 9.31
N ALA A 193 -12.91 -25.92 10.37
CA ALA A 193 -12.58 -24.49 10.29
C ALA A 193 -11.16 -24.28 9.78
N LEU A 194 -10.19 -25.06 10.26
CA LEU A 194 -8.80 -24.99 9.83
C LEU A 194 -8.67 -25.30 8.33
N VAL A 195 -9.31 -26.36 7.85
CA VAL A 195 -9.29 -26.73 6.43
C VAL A 195 -9.90 -25.63 5.56
N VAL A 196 -11.05 -25.08 5.95
CA VAL A 196 -11.68 -23.97 5.22
C VAL A 196 -10.76 -22.75 5.16
N ILE A 197 -10.19 -22.34 6.29
CA ILE A 197 -9.29 -21.19 6.36
C ILE A 197 -8.07 -21.41 5.46
N VAL A 198 -7.43 -22.58 5.51
CA VAL A 198 -6.24 -22.89 4.71
C VAL A 198 -6.57 -22.86 3.21
N ILE A 199 -7.61 -23.58 2.77
CA ILE A 199 -7.98 -23.65 1.35
C ILE A 199 -8.36 -22.27 0.82
N SER A 200 -9.24 -21.55 1.53
CA SER A 200 -9.69 -20.21 1.10
C SER A 200 -8.55 -19.20 1.09
N SER A 201 -7.62 -19.27 2.04
CA SER A 201 -6.46 -18.37 2.07
C SER A 201 -5.50 -18.64 0.92
N VAL A 202 -5.21 -19.92 0.64
CA VAL A 202 -4.37 -20.30 -0.51
C VAL A 202 -4.96 -19.77 -1.80
N VAL A 203 -6.25 -20.05 -2.06
CA VAL A 203 -6.93 -19.56 -3.26
C VAL A 203 -6.90 -18.04 -3.34
N GLY A 204 -7.21 -17.34 -2.25
CA GLY A 204 -7.22 -15.87 -2.24
C GLY A 204 -5.84 -15.26 -2.49
N VAL A 205 -4.77 -15.82 -1.92
CA VAL A 205 -3.39 -15.36 -2.16
C VAL A 205 -3.00 -15.54 -3.63
N PHE A 206 -3.37 -16.66 -4.27
CA PHE A 206 -3.10 -16.90 -5.68
C PHE A 206 -3.86 -15.94 -6.62
N LEU A 207 -5.02 -15.42 -6.19
CA LEU A 207 -5.82 -14.49 -6.98
C LEU A 207 -5.44 -13.02 -6.80
N LEU A 208 -4.61 -12.67 -5.81
CA LEU A 208 -4.16 -11.29 -5.56
C LEU A 208 -3.48 -10.64 -6.78
N PRO A 209 -2.54 -11.30 -7.50
CA PRO A 209 -1.89 -10.69 -8.66
C PRO A 209 -2.85 -10.36 -9.81
N VAL A 210 -3.94 -11.13 -9.93
CA VAL A 210 -4.98 -10.93 -10.97
C VAL A 210 -5.79 -9.65 -10.72
N HIS A 211 -5.79 -9.15 -9.48
CA HIS A 211 -6.53 -7.96 -9.06
C HIS A 211 -5.67 -6.69 -9.02
N ILE A 212 -4.38 -6.75 -9.38
CA ILE A 212 -3.61 -5.53 -9.58
C ILE A 212 -4.27 -4.81 -10.76
N PRO A 213 -4.88 -3.63 -10.55
CA PRO A 213 -5.45 -2.90 -11.66
C PRO A 213 -4.32 -2.56 -12.60
N ASN A 214 -4.29 -3.23 -13.75
CA ASN A 214 -3.49 -2.81 -14.90
C ASN A 214 -3.98 -1.40 -15.19
N GLY A 215 -3.19 -0.39 -14.83
CA GLY A 215 -3.54 1.02 -14.91
C GLY A 215 -3.71 1.50 -16.35
N HIS A 216 -4.76 0.99 -17.00
CA HIS A 216 -5.35 1.51 -18.22
C HIS A 216 -6.41 2.55 -17.85
#